data_AF-A0A3S0XHZ0-F1
#
_entry.id   AF-A0A3S0XHZ0-F1
#
_cell.length_a   1.000
_cell.length_b   1.000
_cell.length_c   1.000
_cell.angle_alpha   90.00
_cell.angle_beta   90.00
_cell.angle_gamma   90.00
#
_symmetry.space_group_name_H-M   'P 1'
#
loop_
_entity.id
_entity.type
_entity.pdbx_description
1 polymer ?
#
loop_
_entity_poly.entity_id
_entity_poly.type
_entity_poly.pdbx_seq_one_letter_code
_entity_poly.pdbx_strand_id
1 'polypeptide(L)' 'MLQEIEAIFDGTALQLETPLNLAVGTRVRIVVESILPNEQKPKSFLQTAKSLQLQGEPDWSEKVDRCLYREV' A
#
# COMPACT_ATOMS: atom_id res chain seq x y z
N MET A 1 28.44 8.52 -9.55
CA MET A 1 27.75 7.33 -9.02
C MET A 1 26.27 7.70 -8.91
N LEU A 2 25.38 6.87 -9.44
CA LEU A 2 23.94 7.04 -9.29
C LEU A 2 23.48 5.99 -8.27
N GLN A 3 22.81 6.44 -7.22
CA GLN A 3 22.24 5.59 -6.18
C GLN A 3 20.74 5.89 -6.12
N GLU A 4 19.94 4.83 -6.18
CA GLU A 4 18.51 4.91 -5.96
C GLU A 4 18.23 4.65 -4.48
N ILE A 5 17.40 5.50 -3.88
CA ILE A 5 17.06 5.43 -2.46
C ILE A 5 15.58 5.71 -2.32
N GLU A 6 14.88 4.85 -1.58
CA GLU A 6 13.48 5.03 -1.28
C GLU A 6 13.30 6.09 -0.18
N ALA A 7 12.34 6.97 -0.41
CA ALA A 7 11.97 8.03 0.51
C ALA A 7 10.47 8.26 0.48
N ILE A 8 9.88 8.53 1.65
CA ILE A 8 8.47 8.88 1.79
C ILE A 8 8.36 10.39 1.93
N PHE A 9 7.43 10.99 1.17
CA PHE A 9 7.06 12.39 1.38
C PHE A 9 6.01 12.50 2.50
N ASP A 10 6.35 13.17 3.60
CA ASP A 10 5.47 13.33 4.76
C ASP A 10 4.51 14.53 4.66
N GLY A 11 4.48 15.20 3.50
CA GLY A 11 3.74 16.45 3.27
C GLY A 11 4.61 17.70 3.40
N THR A 12 5.79 17.60 4.01
CA THR A 12 6.72 18.72 4.23
C THR A 12 8.12 18.42 3.70
N ALA A 13 8.64 17.22 3.93
CA ALA A 13 9.99 16.80 3.61
C ALA A 13 10.04 15.35 3.08
N LEU A 14 11.13 15.04 2.38
CA LEU A 14 11.45 13.66 1.98
C LEU A 14 12.17 12.97 3.14
N GLN A 15 11.54 11.94 3.69
CA GLN A 15 12.10 11.08 4.72
C GLN A 15 12.74 9.87 4.06
N LEU A 16 14.06 9.79 4.10
CA LEU A 16 14.80 8.64 3.58
C LEU A 16 14.50 7.41 4.44
N GLU A 17 14.16 6.29 3.81
CA GLU A 17 13.95 5.04 4.54
C GLU A 17 15.28 4.38 4.95
N THR A 18 16.37 4.71 4.24
CA THR A 18 17.71 4.21 4.52
C THR A 18 18.72 5.36 4.66
N PRO A 19 19.75 5.22 5.53
CA PRO A 19 20.75 6.26 5.72
C PRO A 19 21.55 6.56 4.45
N LEU A 20 21.67 7.85 4.11
CA LEU A 20 22.50 8.32 3.02
C LEU A 20 23.95 8.53 3.49
N ASN A 21 24.83 7.59 3.15
CA ASN A 21 26.26 7.66 3.49
C ASN A 21 27.04 8.47 2.46
N LEU A 22 27.03 9.80 2.58
CA LEU A 22 27.86 10.70 1.77
C LEU A 22 28.84 11.50 2.64
N ALA A 23 30.00 11.81 2.07
CA ALA A 23 30.96 12.69 2.72
C ALA A 23 30.38 14.11 2.85
N VAL A 24 30.77 14.82 3.91
CA VAL A 24 30.37 16.21 4.14
C VAL A 24 30.83 17.09 2.97
N GLY A 25 29.94 17.97 2.48
CA GLY A 25 30.21 18.87 1.35
C GLY A 25 29.99 18.24 -0.04
N THR A 26 29.53 16.99 -0.11
CA THR A 26 29.20 16.34 -1.40
C THR A 26 28.01 17.04 -2.06
N ARG A 27 28.19 17.56 -3.28
CA ARG A 27 27.10 18.15 -4.07
C ARG A 27 26.36 17.07 -4.83
N VAL A 28 25.04 17.00 -4.64
CA VAL A 28 24.18 15.99 -5.26
C VAL A 28 23.14 16.62 -6.17
N ARG A 29 22.63 15.83 -7.12
CA ARG A 29 21.44 16.14 -7.91
C ARG A 29 20.36 15.13 -7.51
N ILE A 30 19.19 15.62 -7.13
CA ILE A 30 18.05 14.78 -6.76
C ILE A 30 17.13 14.66 -7.98
N VAL A 31 16.68 13.44 -8.28
CA VAL A 31 15.60 13.15 -9.21
C VAL A 31 14.47 12.58 -8.37
N VAL A 32 13.29 13.20 -8.44
CA VAL A 32 12.11 12.73 -7.70
C VAL A 32 11.20 12.03 -8.68
N GLU A 33 10.98 10.75 -8.46
CA GLU A 33 10.02 9.93 -9.20
C GLU A 33 8.93 9.46 -8.24
N SER A 34 7.68 9.79 -8.55
CA SER A 34 6.55 9.32 -7.76
C SER A 34 6.24 7.87 -8.14
N ILE A 35 6.69 6.93 -7.32
CA ILE A 35 6.17 5.57 -7.35
C ILE A 35 4.74 5.62 -6.80
N LEU A 36 3.75 5.42 -7.67
CA LEU A 36 2.38 5.19 -7.21
C LEU A 36 2.45 4.04 -6.19
N PRO A 37 1.90 4.19 -4.97
CA PRO A 37 1.74 3.04 -4.10
C PRO A 37 1.02 2.02 -4.96
N ASN A 38 1.57 0.80 -5.06
CA ASN A 38 0.93 -0.29 -5.80
C ASN A 38 -0.53 -0.25 -5.39
N GLU A 39 -1.40 0.26 -6.28
CA GLU A 39 -2.79 0.50 -5.95
C GLU A 39 -3.35 -0.90 -5.79
N GLN A 40 -3.23 -1.45 -4.58
CA GLN A 40 -3.99 -2.60 -4.17
C GLN A 40 -5.40 -2.07 -4.17
N LYS A 41 -6.05 -2.16 -5.34
CA LYS A 41 -7.46 -1.83 -5.51
C LYS A 41 -8.16 -2.41 -4.29
N PRO A 42 -8.92 -1.60 -3.54
CA PRO A 42 -9.56 -2.07 -2.33
C PRO A 42 -10.34 -3.34 -2.69
N LYS A 43 -9.89 -4.48 -2.14
CA LYS A 43 -10.52 -5.76 -2.44
C LYS A 43 -11.92 -5.72 -1.85
N SER A 44 -12.94 -6.02 -2.66
CA SER A 44 -14.29 -6.17 -2.13
C SER A 44 -14.32 -7.31 -1.11
N PHE A 45 -15.33 -7.31 -0.23
CA PHE A 45 -15.51 -8.39 0.74
C PHE A 45 -15.44 -9.78 0.10
N LEU A 46 -16.11 -9.98 -1.05
CA LEU A 46 -16.10 -11.26 -1.77
C LEU A 46 -14.72 -11.61 -2.36
N GLN A 47 -13.97 -10.61 -2.83
CA GLN A 47 -12.59 -10.81 -3.30
C GLN A 47 -11.66 -11.22 -2.14
N THR A 48 -11.85 -10.62 -0.97
CA THR A 48 -11.13 -10.97 0.26
C THR A 48 -11.53 -12.37 0.74
N ALA A 49 -12.82 -12.69 0.80
CA ALA A 49 -13.33 -14.00 1.20
C ALA A 49 -12.81 -15.13 0.28
N LYS A 50 -12.79 -14.90 -1.04
CA LYS A 50 -12.19 -15.82 -2.01
C LYS A 50 -10.69 -16.00 -1.77
N SER A 51 -9.96 -14.92 -1.51
CA SER A 51 -8.51 -15.00 -1.26
C SER A 51 -8.15 -15.77 0.03
N LEU A 52 -9.04 -15.74 1.02
CA LEU A 52 -8.92 -16.44 2.29
C LEU A 52 -9.59 -17.83 2.29
N GLN A 53 -10.15 -18.25 1.14
CA GLN A 53 -10.87 -19.52 0.98
C GLN A 53 -11.99 -19.73 2.02
N LEU A 54 -12.68 -18.65 2.41
CA LEU A 54 -13.78 -18.74 3.36
C LEU A 54 -14.92 -19.55 2.76
N GLN A 55 -15.40 -20.54 3.52
CA GLN A 55 -16.60 -21.30 3.17
C GLN A 55 -17.85 -20.53 3.56
N GLY A 56 -18.85 -20.60 2.69
CA GLY A 56 -20.06 -19.80 2.80
C GLY A 56 -21.26 -20.44 2.17
N GLU A 57 -22.42 -19.87 2.50
CA GLU A 57 -23.67 -20.22 1.85
C GLU A 57 -23.58 -19.87 0.34
N PRO A 58 -24.21 -20.67 -0.55
CA PRO A 58 -24.16 -20.44 -1.99
C PRO A 58 -24.68 -19.07 -2.44
N ASP A 59 -25.48 -18.41 -1.62
CA ASP A 59 -26.18 -17.15 -1.89
C ASP A 59 -25.52 -15.92 -1.27
N TRP A 60 -24.25 -16.03 -0.84
CA TRP A 60 -23.52 -14.93 -0.23
C TRP A 60 -23.55 -13.65 -1.05
N SER A 61 -23.36 -13.73 -2.37
CA SER A 61 -23.41 -12.55 -3.25
C SER A 61 -24.75 -11.83 -3.22
N GLU A 62 -25.84 -12.53 -2.93
CA GLU A 62 -27.20 -11.99 -2.87
C GLU A 62 -27.59 -11.50 -1.46
N LYS A 63 -26.92 -12.02 -0.43
CA LYS A 63 -27.24 -11.75 0.99
C LYS A 63 -26.09 -11.11 1.78
N VAL A 64 -25.07 -10.56 1.10
CA VAL A 64 -23.90 -9.94 1.76
C VAL A 64 -24.32 -9.01 2.89
N ASP A 65 -25.27 -8.11 2.66
CA ASP A 65 -25.71 -7.14 3.68
C ASP A 65 -26.29 -7.84 4.93
N ARG A 66 -27.06 -8.91 4.75
CA ARG A 66 -27.63 -9.68 5.87
C ARG A 66 -26.55 -10.47 6.63
N CYS A 67 -25.53 -10.94 5.92
CA CYS A 67 -24.41 -11.67 6.52
C CYS A 67 -23.47 -10.73 7.31
N LEU A 68 -23.31 -9.48 6.88
CA LEU A 68 -22.44 -8.50 7.52
C LEU A 68 -23.06 -7.86 8.78
N TYR A 69 -24.39 -7.73 8.83
CA TYR A 69 -25.10 -7.06 9.93
C TYR A 69 -25.92 -8.03 10.81
N ARG A 70 -25.50 -9.30 10.91
CA ARG A 70 -26.11 -10.21 11.90
C ARG A 70 -25.72 -9.73 13.30
N GLU A 71 -26.57 -8.93 13.91
CA GLU A 71 -26.51 -8.65 15.35
C GLU A 71 -26.57 -10.01 16.08
N VAL A 72 -25.56 -10.25 16.92
CA VAL A 72 -25.45 -11.43 17.77
C VAL A 72 -26.44 -11.34 18.92
#